data_AF-A0A7W0G300-F1
#
_entry.id   AF-A0A7W0G300-F1
#
_cell.length_a   1.000
_cell.length_b   1.000
_cell.length_c   1.000
_cell.angle_alpha   90.00
_cell.angle_beta   90.00
_cell.angle_gamma   90.00
#
_symmetry.space_group_name_H-M   'P 1'
#
loop_
_entity.id
_entity.type
_entity.pdbx_description
1 polymer ?
#
loop_
_entity_poly.entity_id
_entity_poly.type
_entity_poly.pdbx_seq_one_letter_code
_entity_poly.pdbx_strand_id
1 'polypeptide(L)'
;MQLVYATGQRERDFRIADTREEVPTEARVYATCTGDATVENIGEVTFQSMSEEEYYALKAQVREARQRAAVKSESEPESAPSLRQFFGKMFSR
;
A
#
# COMPACT_ATOMS: atom_id res chain seq x y z
N MET A 1 -2.39 -3.77 -0.94
CA MET A 1 -2.29 -2.37 -0.49
C MET A 1 -1.38 -2.29 0.72
N GLN A 2 -0.70 -1.16 0.93
CA GLN A 2 0.16 -0.83 2.07
C GLN A 2 -0.07 0.64 2.46
N LEU A 3 -0.12 0.96 3.75
CA LEU A 3 -0.38 2.30 4.27
C LEU A 3 0.80 2.80 5.10
N VAL A 4 1.35 3.97 4.76
CA VAL A 4 2.36 4.64 5.60
C VAL A 4 1.64 5.64 6.51
N TYR A 5 1.79 5.47 7.82
CA TYR A 5 1.15 6.31 8.82
C TYR A 5 2.13 6.71 9.93
N ALA A 6 1.78 7.74 10.70
CA ALA A 6 2.48 8.04 11.94
C ALA A 6 1.46 8.44 13.03
N THR A 7 1.80 8.12 14.28
CA THR A 7 1.13 8.63 15.47
C THR A 7 1.95 9.78 16.04
N GLY A 8 1.29 10.78 16.64
CA GLY A 8 1.95 11.95 17.22
C GLY A 8 1.89 13.22 16.37
N GLN A 9 1.96 14.38 17.03
CA GLN A 9 1.90 15.70 16.39
C GLN A 9 3.25 16.40 16.27
N ARG A 10 4.29 15.93 16.99
CA ARG A 10 5.60 16.61 17.08
C ARG A 10 6.76 15.77 16.57
N GLU A 11 6.81 14.50 16.96
CA GLU A 11 7.73 13.51 16.38
C GLU A 11 6.88 12.47 15.67
N ARG A 12 7.15 12.25 14.37
CA ARG A 12 6.44 11.28 13.55
C ARG A 12 7.24 9.99 13.48
N ASP A 13 6.80 8.99 14.23
CA ASP A 13 7.29 7.62 14.04
C ASP A 13 6.52 6.96 12.89
N PHE A 14 7.12 6.95 11.70
CA PHE A 14 6.49 6.40 10.50
C PHE A 14 6.50 4.88 10.50
N ARG A 15 5.34 4.29 10.26
CA ARG A 15 5.10 2.84 10.22
C ARG A 15 4.30 2.45 8.99
N ILE A 16 4.38 1.16 8.64
CA ILE A 16 3.63 0.55 7.53
C ILE A 16 2.57 -0.38 8.10
N ALA A 17 1.34 -0.26 7.62
CA ALA A 17 0.26 -1.22 7.86
C ALA A 17 -0.14 -1.92 6.56
N ASP A 18 -0.49 -3.20 6.66
CA ASP A 18 -0.97 -4.01 5.53
C ASP A 18 -2.43 -3.69 5.18
N THR A 19 -3.20 -3.25 6.17
CA THR A 19 -4.65 -3.01 6.08
C THR A 19 -5.04 -1.72 6.82
N ARG A 20 -6.27 -1.24 6.60
CA ARG A 20 -6.75 0.01 7.23
C ARG A 20 -7.05 -0.20 8.71
N GLU A 21 -7.45 -1.40 9.07
CA GLU A 21 -7.84 -1.85 10.40
C GLU A 21 -6.66 -1.85 11.39
N GLU A 22 -5.43 -2.01 10.88
CA GLU A 22 -4.19 -1.92 11.65
C GLU A 22 -3.76 -0.50 11.98
N VAL A 23 -4.34 0.52 11.31
CA VAL A 23 -3.99 1.92 11.53
C VAL A 23 -4.71 2.45 12.76
N PRO A 24 -4.00 2.95 13.79
CA PRO A 24 -4.63 3.55 14.97
C PRO A 24 -5.57 4.70 14.62
N THR A 25 -6.62 4.91 15.40
CA THR A 25 -7.65 5.92 15.11
C THR A 25 -7.08 7.34 15.10
N GLU A 26 -6.10 7.60 15.95
CA GLU A 26 -5.37 8.86 16.09
C GLU A 26 -4.23 9.03 15.09
N ALA A 27 -3.93 8.01 14.28
CA ALA A 27 -2.84 8.07 13.32
C ALA A 27 -3.23 8.84 12.05
N ARG A 28 -2.25 9.55 11.49
CA ARG A 28 -2.38 10.20 10.18
C ARG A 28 -1.72 9.33 9.11
N VAL A 29 -2.45 9.09 8.01
CA VAL A 29 -1.91 8.40 6.83
C VAL A 29 -1.24 9.42 5.92
N TYR A 30 0.02 9.15 5.59
CA TYR A 30 0.86 10.00 4.74
C TYR A 30 1.02 9.43 3.34
N ALA A 31 0.86 8.12 3.14
CA ALA A 31 0.83 7.53 1.82
C ALA A 31 0.00 6.25 1.78
N THR A 32 -0.59 5.99 0.61
CA THR A 32 -1.23 4.71 0.27
C THR A 32 -0.53 4.15 -0.96
N CYS A 33 -0.01 2.93 -0.84
CA CYS A 33 0.66 2.22 -1.92
C CYS A 33 -0.18 1.00 -2.34
N THR A 34 -0.51 0.93 -3.61
CA THR A 34 -1.07 -0.24 -4.28
C THR A 34 0.00 -0.87 -5.19
N GLY A 35 -0.27 -2.03 -5.79
CA GLY A 35 0.71 -2.69 -6.66
C GLY A 35 1.07 -1.85 -7.89
N ASP A 36 0.14 -1.00 -8.32
CA ASP A 36 0.18 -0.18 -9.52
C ASP A 36 0.42 1.31 -9.25
N ALA A 37 0.13 1.81 -8.05
CA ALA A 37 0.17 3.24 -7.76
C ALA A 37 0.63 3.59 -6.34
N THR A 38 1.02 4.85 -6.16
CA THR A 38 1.32 5.44 -4.84
C THR A 38 0.69 6.81 -4.77
N VAL A 39 -0.10 7.04 -3.74
CA VAL A 39 -0.72 8.34 -3.45
C VAL A 39 -0.13 8.86 -2.15
N GLU A 40 0.63 9.95 -2.23
CA GLU A 40 1.18 10.66 -1.06
C GLU A 40 0.19 11.76 -0.63
N ASN A 41 -0.17 11.78 0.66
CA ASN A 41 -1.09 12.75 1.27
C ASN A 41 -0.33 13.70 2.21
N ILE A 42 0.58 14.47 1.62
CA ILE A 42 1.39 15.46 2.33
C ILE A 42 0.97 16.85 1.84
N GLY A 43 0.20 17.56 2.66
CA GLY A 43 -0.14 18.96 2.39
C GLY A 43 1.02 19.90 2.71
N GLU A 44 0.97 21.12 2.17
CA GLU A 44 2.00 22.15 2.33
C GLU A 44 2.37 22.41 3.80
N VAL A 45 1.37 22.59 4.67
CA VAL A 45 1.59 22.83 6.11
C VAL A 45 2.32 21.66 6.77
N THR A 46 1.94 20.43 6.39
CA THR A 46 2.58 19.22 6.92
C THR A 46 4.02 19.12 6.45
N PHE A 47 4.28 19.44 5.18
CA PHE A 47 5.63 19.47 4.63
C PHE A 47 6.52 20.53 5.31
N GLN A 48 6.04 21.75 5.47
CA GLN A 48 6.78 22.84 6.14
C GLN A 48 7.05 22.54 7.62
N SER A 49 6.20 21.75 8.27
CA SER A 49 6.38 21.34 9.66
C SER A 49 7.30 20.12 9.85
N MET A 50 7.70 19.45 8.76
CA MET A 50 8.60 18.30 8.85
C MET A 50 10.06 18.76 8.89
N SER A 51 10.85 18.14 9.76
CA SER A 51 12.30 18.24 9.63
C SER A 51 12.76 17.49 8.37
N GLU A 52 13.98 17.79 7.91
CA GLU A 52 14.59 17.06 6.80
C GLU A 52 14.73 15.56 7.11
N GLU A 53 15.06 15.23 8.36
CA GLU A 53 15.17 13.86 8.86
C GLU A 53 13.82 13.12 8.78
N GLU A 54 12.73 13.77 9.21
CA GLU A 54 11.37 13.23 9.11
C GLU A 54 10.96 13.01 7.65
N TYR A 55 11.28 13.97 6.78
CA TYR A 55 10.97 13.87 5.36
C TYR A 55 11.66 12.65 4.72
N TYR A 56 12.96 12.45 4.97
CA TYR A 56 13.67 11.29 4.43
C TYR A 56 13.22 9.97 5.06
N ALA A 57 12.89 9.96 6.35
CA ALA A 57 12.30 8.79 7.00
C ALA A 57 10.97 8.40 6.33
N LEU A 58 10.11 9.37 6.03
CA LEU A 58 8.86 9.13 5.30
C LEU A 58 9.13 8.57 3.90
N LYS A 59 10.05 9.16 3.12
CA LYS A 59 10.37 8.66 1.78
C LYS A 59 10.92 7.22 1.81
N ALA A 60 11.71 6.88 2.83
CA ALA A 60 12.19 5.51 3.02
C ALA A 60 11.02 4.53 3.24
N GLN A 61 10.09 4.87 4.14
CA GLN A 61 8.90 4.05 4.41
C GLN A 61 7.98 3.92 3.20
N VAL A 62 7.78 5.00 2.42
CA VAL A 62 6.99 4.95 1.18
C VAL A 62 7.63 3.99 0.15
N ARG A 63 8.95 4.03 0.01
CA ARG A 63 9.67 3.12 -0.89
C ARG A 63 9.49 1.66 -0.48
N GLU A 64 9.63 1.37 0.81
CA GLU A 64 9.44 0.03 1.35
C GLU A 64 7.98 -0.45 1.19
N ALA A 65 7.01 0.38 1.52
CA ALA A 65 5.59 0.09 1.34
C ALA A 65 5.25 -0.21 -0.13
N ARG A 66 5.84 0.53 -1.08
CA ARG A 66 5.66 0.26 -2.51
C ARG A 66 6.20 -1.11 -2.91
N GLN A 67 7.38 -1.49 -2.42
CA GLN A 67 7.96 -2.81 -2.70
C GLN A 67 7.07 -3.93 -2.15
N ARG A 68 6.59 -3.79 -0.90
CA ARG A 68 5.66 -4.75 -0.28
C ARG A 68 4.35 -4.85 -1.06
N ALA A 69 3.82 -3.72 -1.55
CA ALA A 69 2.59 -3.70 -2.33
C ALA A 69 2.75 -4.42 -3.69
N ALA A 70 3.87 -4.24 -4.38
CA ALA A 70 4.16 -4.87 -5.66
C ALA A 70 4.27 -6.40 -5.56
N VAL A 71 4.98 -6.91 -4.53
CA VAL A 71 5.10 -8.36 -4.29
C VAL A 71 3.73 -8.98 -3.99
N LYS A 72 2.88 -8.28 -3.24
CA LYS A 72 1.53 -8.76 -2.90
C LYS A 72 0.62 -8.82 -4.13
N SER A 73 0.72 -7.88 -5.07
CA SER A 73 -0.07 -7.90 -6.31
C SER A 73 0.33 -9.03 -7.27
N GLU A 74 1.60 -9.45 -7.28
CA GLU A 74 2.03 -10.61 -8.09
C GLU A 74 1.58 -11.95 -7.51
N SER A 75 1.23 -11.97 -6.21
CA SER A 75 0.88 -13.18 -5.45
C SER A 75 -0.62 -13.47 -5.40
N GLU A 76 -1.48 -12.58 -5.90
CA GLU A 76 -2.90 -12.88 -6.11
C GLU A 76 -3.08 -13.41 -7.55
N PRO A 77 -3.14 -14.74 -7.77
CA PRO A 77 -3.56 -15.25 -9.04
C PRO A 77 -5.01 -14.81 -9.24
N GLU A 78 -5.23 -13.92 -10.22
CA GLU A 78 -6.55 -13.70 -10.76
C GLU A 78 -7.19 -15.06 -11.00
N SER A 79 -8.25 -15.34 -10.26
CA SER A 79 -9.12 -16.47 -10.48
C SER A 79 -9.82 -16.25 -11.82
N ALA A 80 -9.13 -16.55 -12.92
CA ALA A 80 -9.73 -16.61 -14.24
C ALA A 80 -10.78 -17.73 -14.21
N PRO A 81 -12.07 -17.44 -14.49
CA PRO A 81 -13.08 -18.48 -14.53
C PRO A 81 -12.83 -19.40 -15.73
N SER A 82 -12.44 -20.63 -15.42
CA SER A 82 -12.73 -21.86 -16.16
C SER A 82 -12.84 -21.79 -17.69
N LEU A 83 -11.72 -21.74 -18.40
CA LEU A 83 -11.66 -22.18 -19.81
C LEU A 83 -11.70 -23.73 -19.97
N ARG A 84 -11.71 -24.48 -18.86
CA ARG A 84 -11.79 -25.96 -18.88
C ARG A 84 -13.19 -26.53 -19.15
N GLN A 85 -14.24 -25.71 -19.20
CA GLN A 85 -15.60 -26.23 -19.45
C GLN A 85 -16.03 -26.26 -20.93
N PHE A 86 -15.23 -25.74 -21.87
CA PHE A 86 -15.61 -25.70 -23.28
C PHE A 86 -15.06 -26.85 -24.16
N PHE A 87 -14.07 -27.62 -23.71
CA PHE A 87 -13.45 -28.69 -24.52
C PHE A 87 -13.99 -30.10 -24.25
N GLY A 88 -15.03 -30.26 -23.43
CA GLY A 88 -15.52 -31.57 -22.97
C GLY A 88 -16.68 -32.19 -23.75
N LYS A 89 -17.20 -31.60 -24.83
CA LYS A 89 -18.48 -32.05 -25.42
C LYS A 89 -18.48 -32.33 -26.92
N MET A 90 -17.35 -32.66 -27.53
CA MET A 90 -17.30 -32.94 -28.98
C MET A 90 -16.59 -34.24 -29.40
N PHE A 91 -16.57 -35.27 -28.56
CA PHE A 91 -16.25 -36.65 -29.01
C PHE A 91 -17.05 -37.69 -28.21
N SER A 92 -18.28 -37.96 -28.64
CA SER A 92 -18.98 -39.22 -28.38
C SER A 92 -19.85 -39.53 -29.57
N ARG A 93 -19.32 -40.34 -30.47
CA ARG A 93 -20.03 -41.17 -31.44
C ARG A 93 -19.20 -42.43 -31.65
#